data_AF-A0A2V9TRF6-F1
#
_entry.id   AF-A0A2V9TRF6-F1
#
_cell.length_a   1.000
_cell.length_b   1.000
_cell.length_c   1.000
_cell.angle_alpha   90.00
_cell.angle_beta   90.00
_cell.angle_gamma   90.00
#
_symmetry.space_group_name_H-M   'P 1'
#
loop_
_entity.id
_entity.type
_entity.pdbx_description
1 polymer ?
#
loop_
_entity_poly.entity_id
_entity_poly.type
_entity_poly.pdbx_seq_one_letter_code
_entity_poly.pdbx_strand_id
1 'polypeptide(L)'
;MVLPTATPSGANCSSLHSDIGQELGIGNPGNDFRLAVAAYNHPEACYDREYLTQWMELDAHIHKQAENQVQAIASCTAAVGCPTALDVKTEPYHPSYFMINGRSMPDNMDPSYAPNYPNQPYNANPHMHPGDMVLIRVVGQGHWQHPFHEHGNHVRILARDGNLILSQNDTVSPPRLGGRMEFNTDTTPGQAFDGIFYWSGKGLGWDIYGHSTLYAAATQPCYPDANGYYTKNSSPAAGATTPNYYEWCADHNHPLETNPVGEMAKGGPATQFDPLVATNGLWYNGTPYLGPDAVGRNRGNTPLPVGSASQNPFAESGIAFMWHSHNEREITTNDVFPGGMLQMMLVDPPVWYIDETL
;
A
#
# COMPACT_ATOMS: atom_id res chain seq x y z
N MET A 1 -7.57 -21.87 0.62
CA MET A 1 -8.06 -20.87 -0.33
C MET A 1 -9.23 -21.44 -1.11
N VAL A 2 -10.33 -20.71 -1.26
CA VAL A 2 -11.47 -21.10 -2.11
C VAL A 2 -11.20 -20.57 -3.50
N LEU A 3 -10.89 -21.47 -4.43
CA LEU A 3 -10.80 -21.12 -5.85
C LEU A 3 -12.22 -20.88 -6.38
N PRO A 4 -12.49 -19.82 -7.15
CA PRO A 4 -13.76 -19.69 -7.84
C PRO A 4 -13.94 -20.89 -8.78
N THR A 5 -15.11 -21.51 -8.74
CA THR A 5 -15.45 -22.72 -9.50
C THR A 5 -15.57 -22.48 -11.01
N ALA A 6 -15.64 -21.22 -11.43
CA ALA A 6 -15.57 -20.79 -12.82
C ALA A 6 -15.15 -19.32 -12.91
N THR A 7 -14.43 -18.95 -13.97
CA THR A 7 -14.31 -17.56 -14.43
C THR A 7 -15.61 -17.19 -15.15
N PRO A 8 -16.30 -16.08 -14.82
CA PRO A 8 -17.57 -15.75 -15.48
C PRO A 8 -17.35 -15.51 -16.98
N SER A 9 -18.21 -16.05 -17.85
CA SER A 9 -18.16 -15.71 -19.28
C SER A 9 -18.48 -14.23 -19.45
N GLY A 10 -17.60 -13.47 -20.11
CA GLY A 10 -17.76 -12.01 -20.25
C GLY A 10 -17.25 -11.21 -19.05
N ALA A 11 -16.68 -11.87 -18.04
CA ALA A 11 -15.70 -11.19 -17.21
C ALA A 11 -14.54 -10.78 -18.09
N ASN A 12 -14.52 -9.50 -18.45
CA ASN A 12 -13.30 -8.80 -18.81
C ASN A 12 -12.40 -8.63 -17.58
N CYS A 13 -12.30 -9.65 -16.70
CA CYS A 13 -11.00 -10.09 -16.22
C CYS A 13 -10.21 -10.70 -17.38
N SER A 14 -10.24 -10.03 -18.54
CA SER A 14 -9.05 -9.93 -19.35
C SER A 14 -7.93 -9.52 -18.41
N SER A 15 -6.72 -9.87 -18.76
CA SER A 15 -5.53 -9.12 -18.39
C SER A 15 -5.63 -7.64 -18.85
N LEU A 16 -6.68 -6.91 -18.46
CA LEU A 16 -6.57 -5.57 -17.91
C LEU A 16 -5.92 -5.83 -16.54
N HIS A 17 -4.63 -5.94 -16.36
CA HIS A 17 -3.51 -5.63 -17.19
C HIS A 17 -2.74 -6.96 -17.32
N SER A 18 -2.18 -7.29 -18.48
CA SER A 18 -0.97 -8.10 -18.45
C SER A 18 -0.07 -7.25 -17.59
N ASP A 19 0.12 -7.68 -16.34
CA ASP A 19 0.83 -6.94 -15.30
C ASP A 19 1.92 -6.14 -15.99
N ILE A 20 2.06 -4.85 -15.66
CA ILE A 20 3.21 -4.09 -16.14
C ILE A 20 4.46 -4.97 -15.92
N GLY A 21 4.52 -5.72 -14.80
CA GLY A 21 5.42 -6.88 -14.56
C GLY A 21 5.52 -7.97 -15.65
N GLN A 22 4.41 -8.47 -16.21
CA GLN A 22 4.40 -9.47 -17.28
C GLN A 22 4.87 -8.94 -18.64
N GLU A 23 4.57 -7.69 -19.00
CA GLU A 23 5.03 -7.08 -20.27
C GLU A 23 6.46 -6.50 -20.18
N LEU A 24 6.97 -6.21 -18.98
CA LEU A 24 8.30 -5.62 -18.76
C LEU A 24 9.48 -6.52 -19.11
N GLY A 25 9.32 -7.85 -19.12
CA GLY A 25 10.42 -8.77 -19.38
C GLY A 25 11.60 -8.70 -18.39
N ILE A 26 11.47 -7.92 -17.31
CA ILE A 26 12.47 -7.72 -16.26
C ILE A 26 11.82 -8.13 -14.94
N GLY A 27 12.42 -9.09 -14.23
CA GLY A 27 11.88 -9.62 -12.96
C GLY A 27 10.88 -10.78 -13.09
N ASN A 28 11.13 -11.78 -13.96
CA ASN A 28 10.21 -12.90 -14.26
C ASN A 28 8.90 -12.50 -14.96
N PRO A 29 8.93 -12.23 -16.28
CA PRO A 29 7.71 -12.23 -17.08
C PRO A 29 6.96 -13.57 -16.92
N GLY A 30 5.73 -13.52 -16.41
CA GLY A 30 4.83 -14.68 -16.33
C GLY A 30 4.43 -15.15 -14.92
N ASN A 31 4.83 -14.46 -13.85
CA ASN A 31 4.36 -14.78 -12.50
C ASN A 31 3.08 -14.01 -12.16
N ASP A 32 2.01 -14.75 -11.90
CA ASP A 32 0.73 -14.25 -11.37
C ASP A 32 0.80 -14.34 -9.85
N PHE A 33 0.89 -13.19 -9.16
CA PHE A 33 1.00 -13.13 -7.70
C PHE A 33 -0.36 -13.11 -7.00
N ARG A 34 -1.45 -13.10 -7.76
CA ARG A 34 -2.78 -13.25 -7.18
C ARG A 34 -2.84 -14.61 -6.53
N LEU A 35 -3.28 -14.65 -5.27
CA LEU A 35 -3.42 -15.90 -4.55
C LEU A 35 -4.46 -16.81 -5.26
N ALA A 36 -5.43 -16.21 -5.97
CA ALA A 36 -6.39 -16.88 -6.83
C ALA A 36 -6.66 -16.10 -8.13
N VAL A 37 -7.12 -16.82 -9.16
CA VAL A 37 -7.52 -16.24 -10.45
C VAL A 37 -8.55 -15.11 -10.30
N ALA A 38 -9.42 -15.21 -9.29
CA ALA A 38 -10.27 -14.14 -8.81
C ALA A 38 -10.69 -14.42 -7.36
N ALA A 39 -10.90 -13.37 -6.58
CA ALA A 39 -11.47 -13.47 -5.24
C ALA A 39 -12.99 -13.71 -5.30
N TYR A 40 -13.63 -13.19 -6.35
CA TYR A 40 -15.06 -13.28 -6.59
C TYR A 40 -15.37 -13.64 -8.03
N ASN A 41 -16.42 -14.43 -8.24
CA ASN A 41 -16.95 -14.76 -9.56
C ASN A 41 -17.79 -13.58 -10.11
N HIS A 42 -17.16 -12.40 -10.29
CA HIS A 42 -17.81 -11.17 -10.75
C HIS A 42 -16.90 -10.36 -11.69
N PRO A 43 -17.40 -9.89 -12.85
CA PRO A 43 -16.59 -9.21 -13.88
C PRO A 43 -15.97 -7.87 -13.44
N GLU A 44 -16.55 -7.20 -12.44
CA GLU A 44 -16.05 -5.92 -11.91
C GLU A 44 -15.16 -6.09 -10.66
N ALA A 45 -14.84 -7.32 -10.25
CA ALA A 45 -14.03 -7.62 -9.06
C ALA A 45 -12.61 -8.11 -9.39
N CYS A 46 -12.12 -7.79 -10.60
CA CYS A 46 -10.76 -8.13 -11.02
C CYS A 46 -9.74 -7.25 -10.29
N TYR A 47 -8.54 -7.79 -10.10
CA TYR A 47 -7.41 -7.12 -9.46
C TYR A 47 -6.09 -7.63 -10.05
N ASP A 48 -5.05 -6.82 -9.91
CA ASP A 48 -3.67 -7.15 -10.29
C ASP A 48 -2.88 -7.65 -9.07
N ARG A 49 -3.13 -7.08 -7.88
CA ARG A 49 -2.42 -7.38 -6.62
C ARG A 49 -3.38 -7.62 -5.46
N GLU A 50 -2.96 -8.41 -4.47
CA GLU A 50 -3.77 -8.76 -3.30
C GLU A 50 -2.95 -8.64 -2.01
N TYR A 51 -3.46 -7.87 -1.05
CA TYR A 51 -2.84 -7.71 0.26
C TYR A 51 -3.82 -8.09 1.37
N LEU A 52 -3.36 -8.94 2.29
CA LEU A 52 -4.07 -9.31 3.52
C LEU A 52 -3.58 -8.44 4.67
N THR A 53 -4.52 -7.81 5.37
CA THR A 53 -4.24 -6.90 6.47
C THR A 53 -5.10 -7.27 7.68
N GLN A 54 -4.45 -7.71 8.76
CA GLN A 54 -5.10 -8.05 10.02
C GLN A 54 -4.88 -6.90 11.00
N TRP A 55 -5.95 -6.26 11.44
CA TRP A 55 -5.88 -5.15 12.39
C TRP A 55 -6.14 -5.67 13.79
N MET A 56 -5.24 -5.32 14.70
CA MET A 56 -5.27 -5.81 16.05
C MET A 56 -4.53 -4.88 16.99
N GLU A 57 -4.96 -4.87 18.24
CA GLU A 57 -4.40 -4.08 19.30
C GLU A 57 -4.10 -4.97 20.51
N LEU A 58 -3.17 -4.52 21.35
CA LEU A 58 -2.68 -5.25 22.50
C LEU A 58 -2.59 -4.34 23.72
N ASP A 59 -3.14 -4.82 24.83
CA ASP A 59 -2.92 -4.26 26.16
C ASP A 59 -1.71 -4.94 26.81
N ALA A 60 -0.62 -4.19 26.94
CA ALA A 60 0.63 -4.69 27.48
C ALA A 60 0.51 -5.15 28.94
N HIS A 61 -0.46 -4.64 29.70
CA HIS A 61 -0.68 -5.04 31.10
C HIS A 61 -1.15 -6.50 31.20
N ILE A 62 -2.05 -6.91 30.29
CA ILE A 62 -2.56 -8.29 30.22
C ILE A 62 -1.41 -9.26 29.94
N HIS A 63 -0.57 -8.93 28.95
CA HIS A 63 0.58 -9.76 28.59
C HIS A 63 1.62 -9.80 29.70
N LYS A 64 1.88 -8.68 30.37
CA LYS A 64 2.80 -8.63 31.51
C LYS A 64 2.28 -9.42 32.70
N GLN A 65 0.98 -9.37 32.98
CA GLN A 65 0.36 -10.18 34.03
C GLN A 65 0.49 -11.68 33.71
N ALA A 66 0.23 -12.09 32.45
CA ALA A 66 0.41 -13.46 32.01
C ALA A 66 1.86 -13.93 32.19
N GLU A 67 2.84 -13.14 31.72
CA GLU A 67 4.26 -13.44 31.86
C GLU A 67 4.65 -13.65 33.34
N ASN A 68 4.28 -12.70 34.20
CA ASN A 68 4.59 -12.77 35.64
C ASN A 68 3.97 -14.01 36.29
N GLN A 69 2.73 -14.38 35.93
CA GLN A 69 2.06 -15.56 36.48
C GLN A 69 2.67 -16.86 35.97
N VAL A 70 3.04 -16.95 34.69
CA VAL A 70 3.77 -18.12 34.14
C VAL A 70 5.09 -18.31 34.87
N GLN A 71 5.84 -17.24 35.09
CA GLN A 71 7.10 -17.28 35.85
C GLN A 71 6.87 -17.68 37.31
N ALA A 72 5.79 -17.21 37.95
CA ALA A 72 5.44 -17.58 39.33
C ALA A 72 5.06 -19.06 39.45
N ILE A 73 4.30 -19.61 38.50
CA ILE A 73 3.97 -21.03 38.43
C ILE A 73 5.25 -21.86 38.26
N ALA A 74 6.10 -21.50 37.29
CA ALA A 74 7.32 -22.25 36.97
C ALA A 74 8.37 -22.24 38.10
N SER A 75 8.46 -21.15 38.86
CA SER A 75 9.43 -20.96 39.95
C SER A 75 8.95 -21.45 41.32
N CYS A 76 7.67 -21.81 41.46
CA CYS A 76 7.13 -22.28 42.73
C CYS A 76 7.55 -23.72 43.03
N THR A 77 8.33 -23.92 44.09
CA THR A 77 8.83 -25.23 44.53
C THR A 77 8.11 -25.79 45.76
N ALA A 78 7.10 -25.08 46.27
CA ALA A 78 6.37 -25.49 47.47
C ALA A 78 5.48 -26.72 47.20
N ALA A 79 5.41 -27.64 48.16
CA ALA A 79 4.61 -28.85 48.05
C ALA A 79 3.09 -28.59 48.03
N VAL A 80 2.64 -27.43 48.52
CA VAL A 80 1.23 -26.99 48.57
C VAL A 80 1.18 -25.48 48.36
N GLY A 81 0.16 -24.99 47.65
CA GLY A 81 -0.10 -23.55 47.48
C GLY A 81 0.54 -22.90 46.25
N CYS A 82 1.21 -23.67 45.39
CA CYS A 82 1.65 -23.15 44.11
C CYS A 82 0.45 -22.85 43.20
N PRO A 83 0.44 -21.69 42.51
CA PRO A 83 -0.53 -21.47 41.44
C PRO A 83 -0.34 -22.54 40.35
N THR A 84 -1.44 -23.03 39.79
CA THR A 84 -1.45 -24.07 38.75
C THR A 84 -2.13 -23.63 37.46
N ALA A 85 -2.73 -22.45 37.47
CA ALA A 85 -3.44 -21.87 36.34
C ALA A 85 -3.22 -20.36 36.33
N LEU A 86 -3.40 -19.76 35.15
CA LEU A 86 -3.41 -18.32 34.98
C LEU A 86 -4.76 -17.75 35.44
N ASP A 87 -4.71 -16.63 36.14
CA ASP A 87 -5.86 -15.77 36.46
C ASP A 87 -5.53 -14.34 36.00
N VAL A 88 -5.45 -14.17 34.68
CA VAL A 88 -5.16 -12.89 34.03
C VAL A 88 -6.44 -12.07 33.95
N LYS A 89 -6.40 -10.81 34.39
CA LYS A 89 -7.54 -9.89 34.29
C LYS A 89 -7.43 -9.15 32.97
N THR A 90 -8.42 -9.36 32.10
CA THR A 90 -8.46 -8.76 30.76
C THR A 90 -9.24 -7.45 30.70
N GLU A 91 -9.86 -7.04 31.80
CA GLU A 91 -10.70 -5.85 31.88
C GLU A 91 -10.35 -4.97 33.10
N PRO A 92 -10.44 -3.63 32.97
CA PRO A 92 -10.77 -2.89 31.74
C PRO A 92 -9.65 -2.95 30.68
N TYR A 93 -10.01 -3.17 29.42
CA TYR A 93 -9.08 -3.26 28.30
C TYR A 93 -8.52 -1.88 27.89
N HIS A 94 -7.20 -1.72 27.96
CA HIS A 94 -6.50 -0.46 27.67
C HIS A 94 -5.33 -0.69 26.70
N PRO A 95 -5.60 -0.79 25.38
CA PRO A 95 -4.55 -1.04 24.41
C PRO A 95 -3.54 0.13 24.36
N SER A 96 -2.28 -0.24 24.20
CA SER A 96 -1.15 0.69 23.98
C SER A 96 -0.28 0.28 22.79
N TYR A 97 -0.52 -0.90 22.22
CA TYR A 97 0.10 -1.38 20.99
C TYR A 97 -1.00 -1.59 19.96
N PHE A 98 -0.77 -1.08 18.76
CA PHE A 98 -1.68 -1.19 17.62
C PHE A 98 -0.86 -1.76 16.48
N MET A 99 -1.35 -2.78 15.82
CA MET A 99 -0.54 -3.61 14.95
C MET A 99 -1.27 -3.93 13.68
N ILE A 100 -0.47 -4.11 12.63
CA ILE A 100 -0.89 -4.64 11.36
C ILE A 100 -0.15 -5.94 11.16
N ASN A 101 -0.89 -7.03 10.94
CA ASN A 101 -0.32 -8.37 10.74
C ASN A 101 0.63 -8.80 11.88
N GLY A 102 0.34 -8.35 13.11
CA GLY A 102 1.10 -8.69 14.32
C GLY A 102 2.35 -7.85 14.58
N ARG A 103 2.61 -6.82 13.77
CA ARG A 103 3.74 -5.89 13.94
C ARG A 103 3.27 -4.44 13.99
N SER A 104 3.95 -3.61 14.76
CA SER A 104 3.79 -2.15 14.74
C SER A 104 4.74 -1.54 13.71
N MET A 105 4.41 -0.35 13.22
CA MET A 105 5.40 0.49 12.51
C MET A 105 6.65 0.74 13.37
N PRO A 106 7.88 0.75 12.80
CA PRO A 106 8.21 0.49 11.40
C PRO A 106 8.37 -1.00 11.06
N ASP A 107 8.41 -1.88 12.05
CA ASP A 107 8.73 -3.30 11.88
C ASP A 107 7.71 -4.03 10.97
N ASN A 108 6.47 -3.53 10.87
CA ASN A 108 5.48 -4.08 9.95
C ASN A 108 5.84 -3.93 8.46
N MET A 109 6.70 -2.95 8.12
CA MET A 109 7.17 -2.71 6.75
C MET A 109 8.28 -3.66 6.32
N ASP A 110 8.96 -4.29 7.28
CA ASP A 110 10.04 -5.20 6.98
C ASP A 110 9.53 -6.52 6.35
N PRO A 111 10.38 -7.27 5.62
CA PRO A 111 10.00 -8.49 4.93
C PRO A 111 9.32 -9.54 5.81
N SER A 112 8.54 -10.41 5.17
CA SER A 112 8.02 -11.64 5.78
C SER A 112 9.18 -12.49 6.32
N TYR A 113 9.02 -13.03 7.54
CA TYR A 113 10.05 -13.81 8.22
C TYR A 113 11.40 -13.09 8.41
N ALA A 114 11.42 -11.76 8.56
CA ALA A 114 12.69 -11.06 8.74
C ALA A 114 13.48 -11.61 9.94
N PRO A 115 14.83 -11.51 9.94
CA PRO A 115 15.69 -12.17 10.93
C PRO A 115 15.34 -11.86 12.40
N ASN A 116 14.77 -10.69 12.67
CA ASN A 116 14.40 -10.25 14.02
C ASN A 116 13.09 -10.88 14.52
N TYR A 117 12.24 -11.40 13.65
CA TYR A 117 10.97 -12.06 13.97
C TYR A 117 10.70 -13.22 12.98
N PRO A 118 11.51 -14.29 13.03
CA PRO A 118 11.47 -15.39 12.05
C PRO A 118 10.19 -16.25 12.12
N ASN A 119 9.26 -15.95 13.03
CA ASN A 119 7.98 -16.63 13.18
C ASN A 119 6.79 -15.75 12.78
N GLN A 120 7.03 -14.57 12.22
CA GLN A 120 5.99 -13.65 11.78
C GLN A 120 5.97 -13.61 10.24
N PRO A 121 5.01 -14.31 9.61
CA PRO A 121 5.04 -14.57 8.16
C PRO A 121 4.44 -13.44 7.32
N TYR A 122 3.75 -12.47 7.91
CA TYR A 122 3.02 -11.44 7.16
C TYR A 122 3.62 -10.07 7.43
N ASN A 123 4.01 -9.37 6.37
CA ASN A 123 4.36 -7.95 6.42
C ASN A 123 3.14 -7.07 6.13
N ALA A 124 3.36 -5.77 6.10
CA ALA A 124 2.38 -4.74 5.80
C ALA A 124 2.98 -3.67 4.89
N ASN A 125 3.76 -4.10 3.90
CA ASN A 125 4.45 -3.24 2.94
C ASN A 125 3.82 -3.41 1.54
N PRO A 126 2.64 -2.83 1.27
CA PRO A 126 2.00 -2.95 -0.03
C PRO A 126 2.67 -2.04 -1.06
N HIS A 127 2.81 -2.57 -2.27
CA HIS A 127 3.34 -1.86 -3.43
C HIS A 127 2.35 -1.93 -4.59
N MET A 128 2.41 -0.98 -5.50
CA MET A 128 1.63 -1.03 -6.74
C MET A 128 2.27 -0.21 -7.83
N HIS A 129 1.99 -0.51 -9.09
CA HIS A 129 2.27 0.41 -10.20
C HIS A 129 1.08 1.36 -10.43
N PRO A 130 1.30 2.52 -11.06
CA PRO A 130 0.20 3.34 -11.53
C PRO A 130 -0.72 2.54 -12.45
N GLY A 131 -2.01 2.54 -12.12
CA GLY A 131 -3.04 1.81 -12.87
C GLY A 131 -3.39 0.44 -12.34
N ASP A 132 -2.59 -0.14 -11.44
CA ASP A 132 -2.93 -1.43 -10.83
C ASP A 132 -4.21 -1.29 -9.99
N MET A 133 -5.03 -2.34 -10.05
CA MET A 133 -6.16 -2.56 -9.17
C MET A 133 -5.70 -3.45 -8.00
N VAL A 134 -5.72 -2.91 -6.79
CA VAL A 134 -5.24 -3.58 -5.58
C VAL A 134 -6.43 -4.07 -4.74
N LEU A 135 -6.54 -5.38 -4.57
CA LEU A 135 -7.49 -6.00 -3.64
C LEU A 135 -6.92 -5.92 -2.22
N ILE A 136 -7.58 -5.13 -1.37
CA ILE A 136 -7.26 -5.03 0.05
C ILE A 136 -8.24 -5.92 0.82
N ARG A 137 -7.69 -6.86 1.59
CA ARG A 137 -8.46 -7.82 2.39
C ARG A 137 -8.21 -7.54 3.85
N VAL A 138 -9.22 -7.06 4.55
CA VAL A 138 -9.07 -6.63 5.93
C VAL A 138 -9.82 -7.55 6.87
N VAL A 139 -9.16 -7.93 7.96
CA VAL A 139 -9.73 -8.72 9.05
C VAL A 139 -9.56 -7.97 10.37
N GLY A 140 -10.67 -7.67 11.04
CA GLY A 140 -10.67 -7.09 12.38
C GLY A 140 -10.48 -8.16 13.46
N GLN A 141 -9.26 -8.32 13.96
CA GLN A 141 -8.91 -9.33 14.98
C GLN A 141 -8.85 -8.77 16.41
N GLY A 142 -9.32 -7.54 16.61
CA GLY A 142 -9.28 -6.81 17.87
C GLY A 142 -10.54 -6.86 18.74
N HIS A 143 -10.51 -6.08 19.81
CA HIS A 143 -11.66 -5.68 20.63
C HIS A 143 -12.22 -4.31 20.21
N TRP A 144 -11.42 -3.48 19.53
CA TRP A 144 -11.78 -2.10 19.18
C TRP A 144 -12.05 -1.92 17.69
N GLN A 145 -12.87 -0.92 17.37
CA GLN A 145 -13.07 -0.45 16.00
C GLN A 145 -11.94 0.51 15.64
N HIS A 146 -11.39 0.36 14.44
CA HIS A 146 -10.26 1.14 13.96
C HIS A 146 -10.64 1.89 12.66
N PRO A 147 -10.58 3.23 12.64
CA PRO A 147 -10.95 4.03 11.47
C PRO A 147 -9.73 4.25 10.56
N PHE A 148 -9.36 3.26 9.76
CA PHE A 148 -8.18 3.36 8.88
C PHE A 148 -8.46 4.20 7.63
N HIS A 149 -7.41 4.77 7.07
CA HIS A 149 -7.45 5.59 5.86
C HIS A 149 -6.25 5.26 4.96
N GLU A 150 -6.55 4.83 3.76
CA GLU A 150 -5.61 4.56 2.69
C GLU A 150 -5.35 5.85 1.89
N HIS A 151 -4.30 6.61 2.23
CA HIS A 151 -3.98 7.81 1.46
C HIS A 151 -3.72 7.48 -0.01
N GLY A 152 -4.01 8.47 -0.87
CA GLY A 152 -3.82 8.40 -2.32
C GLY A 152 -5.13 8.22 -3.08
N ASN A 153 -6.13 7.52 -2.51
CA ASN A 153 -7.47 7.39 -3.11
C ASN A 153 -8.50 6.85 -2.08
N HIS A 154 -9.78 6.83 -2.44
CA HIS A 154 -10.80 6.10 -1.69
C HIS A 154 -10.78 4.61 -2.01
N VAL A 155 -11.18 3.78 -1.05
CA VAL A 155 -11.37 2.33 -1.26
C VAL A 155 -12.84 2.06 -1.60
N ARG A 156 -13.11 1.30 -2.67
CA ARG A 156 -14.46 0.77 -2.89
C ARG A 156 -14.61 -0.54 -2.17
N ILE A 157 -15.54 -0.63 -1.23
CA ILE A 157 -15.86 -1.91 -0.57
C ILE A 157 -16.55 -2.82 -1.59
N LEU A 158 -15.99 -4.00 -1.85
CA LEU A 158 -16.58 -4.98 -2.77
C LEU A 158 -17.47 -5.97 -2.01
N ALA A 159 -17.03 -6.39 -0.83
CA ALA A 159 -17.69 -7.41 -0.04
C ALA A 159 -17.51 -7.19 1.47
N ARG A 160 -18.43 -7.76 2.25
CA ARG A 160 -18.27 -7.92 3.70
C ARG A 160 -18.46 -9.38 4.08
N ASP A 161 -17.57 -9.88 4.92
CA ASP A 161 -17.55 -11.26 5.39
C ASP A 161 -17.65 -12.29 4.24
N GLY A 162 -16.99 -12.00 3.12
CA GLY A 162 -17.00 -12.84 1.90
C GLY A 162 -18.27 -12.73 1.02
N ASN A 163 -19.18 -11.82 1.32
CA ASN A 163 -20.41 -11.60 0.54
C ASN A 163 -20.31 -10.31 -0.28
N LEU A 164 -20.35 -10.44 -1.61
CA LEU A 164 -20.36 -9.29 -2.52
C LEU A 164 -21.54 -8.36 -2.24
N ILE A 165 -21.27 -7.06 -2.26
CA ILE A 165 -22.29 -6.02 -2.21
C ILE A 165 -22.70 -5.69 -3.64
N LEU A 166 -23.92 -6.07 -4.01
CA LEU A 166 -24.47 -5.89 -5.35
C LEU A 166 -25.59 -4.84 -5.37
N SER A 167 -25.74 -4.16 -6.49
CA SER A 167 -26.86 -3.26 -6.75
C SER A 167 -28.19 -4.04 -6.78
N GLN A 168 -29.19 -3.58 -6.03
CA GLN A 168 -30.47 -4.31 -5.84
C GLN A 168 -31.39 -4.30 -7.07
N ASN A 169 -31.31 -3.28 -7.93
CA ASN A 169 -32.25 -3.07 -9.05
C ASN A 169 -31.52 -2.96 -10.40
N ASP A 170 -30.39 -3.64 -10.55
CA ASP A 170 -29.65 -3.64 -11.80
C ASP A 170 -30.24 -4.62 -12.81
N THR A 171 -30.34 -4.19 -14.06
CA THR A 171 -30.80 -5.04 -15.17
C THR A 171 -29.66 -5.85 -15.79
N VAL A 172 -28.40 -5.55 -15.43
CA VAL A 172 -27.22 -6.35 -15.82
C VAL A 172 -27.15 -7.63 -14.98
N SER A 173 -26.70 -8.74 -15.58
CA SER A 173 -26.54 -10.03 -14.91
C SER A 173 -25.09 -10.53 -15.02
N PRO A 174 -24.35 -10.73 -13.90
CA PRO A 174 -24.76 -10.41 -12.52
C PRO A 174 -24.99 -8.90 -12.32
N PRO A 175 -25.80 -8.48 -11.32
CA PRO A 175 -25.95 -7.07 -10.97
C PRO A 175 -24.59 -6.44 -10.67
N ARG A 176 -24.37 -5.19 -11.07
CA ARG A 176 -23.08 -4.50 -10.83
C ARG A 176 -22.78 -4.35 -9.34
N LEU A 177 -21.50 -4.11 -9.02
CA LEU A 177 -21.06 -3.87 -7.64
C LEU A 177 -21.72 -2.62 -7.08
N GLY A 178 -22.28 -2.74 -5.89
CA GLY A 178 -23.06 -1.72 -5.20
C GLY A 178 -22.41 -1.17 -3.93
N GLY A 179 -21.18 -1.60 -3.60
CA GLY A 179 -20.49 -1.12 -2.42
C GLY A 179 -19.97 0.31 -2.56
N ARG A 180 -19.81 0.98 -1.42
CA ARG A 180 -19.48 2.41 -1.35
C ARG A 180 -17.99 2.66 -1.56
N MET A 181 -17.69 3.84 -2.10
CA MET A 181 -16.36 4.45 -1.99
C MET A 181 -16.25 5.03 -0.58
N GLU A 182 -15.30 4.55 0.20
CA GLU A 182 -15.07 5.00 1.56
C GLU A 182 -13.78 5.81 1.63
N PHE A 183 -13.85 6.94 2.33
CA PHE A 183 -12.66 7.70 2.70
C PHE A 183 -11.95 7.01 3.87
N ASN A 184 -12.69 6.58 4.89
CA ASN A 184 -12.19 5.75 5.98
C ASN A 184 -12.78 4.33 5.88
N THR A 185 -11.92 3.31 5.93
CA THR A 185 -12.28 1.90 5.89
C THR A 185 -12.40 1.33 7.30
N ASP A 186 -13.45 1.70 8.02
CA ASP A 186 -13.64 1.26 9.40
C ASP A 186 -13.67 -0.27 9.54
N THR A 187 -12.76 -0.81 10.36
CA THR A 187 -12.76 -2.23 10.72
C THR A 187 -13.38 -2.44 12.07
N THR A 188 -14.36 -3.34 12.11
CA THR A 188 -15.08 -3.71 13.33
C THR A 188 -14.59 -5.08 13.81
N PRO A 189 -14.44 -5.29 15.12
CA PRO A 189 -14.10 -6.59 15.72
C PRO A 189 -14.93 -7.74 15.14
N GLY A 190 -14.26 -8.78 14.65
CA GLY A 190 -14.89 -9.99 14.13
C GLY A 190 -15.50 -9.86 12.73
N GLN A 191 -15.35 -8.70 12.07
CA GLN A 191 -15.76 -8.51 10.68
C GLN A 191 -14.55 -8.52 9.73
N ALA A 192 -14.82 -8.86 8.47
CA ALA A 192 -13.89 -8.71 7.38
C ALA A 192 -14.53 -7.93 6.23
N PHE A 193 -13.70 -7.22 5.45
CA PHE A 193 -14.11 -6.66 4.18
C PHE A 193 -13.05 -6.93 3.11
N ASP A 194 -13.51 -7.05 1.88
CA ASP A 194 -12.64 -6.99 0.71
C ASP A 194 -12.97 -5.69 -0.04
N GLY A 195 -11.96 -4.88 -0.31
CA GLY A 195 -12.07 -3.60 -1.00
C GLY A 195 -11.10 -3.49 -2.17
N ILE A 196 -11.39 -2.62 -3.12
CA ILE A 196 -10.50 -2.32 -4.23
C ILE A 196 -9.99 -0.89 -4.15
N PHE A 197 -8.67 -0.76 -4.24
CA PHE A 197 -7.93 0.49 -4.26
C PHE A 197 -7.20 0.61 -5.61
N TYR A 198 -6.99 1.84 -6.07
CA TYR A 198 -6.14 2.11 -7.23
C TYR A 198 -5.53 3.52 -7.12
N TRP A 199 -4.43 3.74 -7.83
CA TRP A 199 -3.79 5.04 -7.97
C TRP A 199 -3.36 5.25 -9.41
N SER A 200 -3.37 6.50 -9.90
CA SER A 200 -3.05 6.78 -11.31
C SER A 200 -2.37 8.13 -11.58
N GLY A 201 -2.07 8.93 -10.55
CA GLY A 201 -1.57 10.29 -10.70
C GLY A 201 -2.58 11.30 -11.29
N LYS A 202 -3.70 10.86 -11.85
CA LYS A 202 -4.73 11.74 -12.41
C LYS A 202 -5.31 12.67 -11.35
N GLY A 203 -5.34 13.96 -11.68
CA GLY A 203 -5.88 15.00 -10.80
C GLY A 203 -4.86 15.62 -9.85
N LEU A 204 -3.60 15.18 -9.89
CA LEU A 204 -2.50 15.83 -9.17
C LEU A 204 -2.19 17.23 -9.75
N GLY A 205 -2.31 17.39 -11.08
CA GLY A 205 -2.10 18.68 -11.75
C GLY A 205 -0.64 18.98 -12.05
N TRP A 206 0.24 17.98 -12.04
CA TRP A 206 1.66 18.10 -12.35
C TRP A 206 2.24 16.78 -12.86
N ASP A 207 3.33 16.87 -13.62
CA ASP A 207 4.01 15.73 -14.24
C ASP A 207 4.84 14.95 -13.20
N ILE A 208 4.33 13.79 -12.78
CA ILE A 208 4.99 12.93 -11.80
C ILE A 208 6.32 12.33 -12.29
N TYR A 209 6.56 12.27 -13.60
CA TYR A 209 7.82 11.77 -14.19
C TYR A 209 8.80 12.92 -14.49
N GLY A 210 8.36 14.16 -14.29
CA GLY A 210 9.21 15.35 -14.38
C GLY A 210 9.76 15.59 -15.78
N HIS A 211 8.91 15.44 -16.81
CA HIS A 211 9.30 15.76 -18.18
C HIS A 211 9.46 17.27 -18.40
N SER A 212 10.26 17.60 -19.40
CA SER A 212 10.45 18.97 -19.82
C SER A 212 10.92 19.06 -21.27
N THR A 213 10.36 20.00 -22.00
CA THR A 213 10.89 20.40 -23.31
C THR A 213 12.19 21.20 -23.20
N LEU A 214 12.65 21.55 -22.00
CA LEU A 214 13.87 22.33 -21.76
C LEU A 214 15.15 21.48 -21.78
N TYR A 215 15.03 20.16 -21.54
CA TYR A 215 16.17 19.26 -21.37
C TYR A 215 15.96 17.98 -22.14
N ALA A 216 16.89 17.62 -23.05
CA ALA A 216 16.74 16.45 -23.92
C ALA A 216 16.54 15.14 -23.15
N ALA A 217 17.14 15.00 -21.96
CA ALA A 217 17.02 13.82 -21.10
C ALA A 217 15.60 13.60 -20.53
N ALA A 218 14.73 14.61 -20.59
CA ALA A 218 13.37 14.61 -20.02
C ALA A 218 12.29 14.79 -21.10
N THR A 219 12.53 14.33 -22.34
CA THR A 219 11.66 14.58 -23.52
C THR A 219 10.83 13.37 -23.96
N GLN A 220 10.68 12.36 -23.10
CA GLN A 220 9.83 11.21 -23.37
C GLN A 220 8.40 11.70 -23.70
N PRO A 221 7.74 11.18 -24.75
CA PRO A 221 6.42 11.64 -25.13
C PRO A 221 5.33 11.01 -24.25
N CYS A 222 4.14 11.63 -24.26
CA CYS A 222 2.92 11.04 -23.74
C CYS A 222 1.83 11.08 -24.82
N TYR A 223 1.39 9.90 -25.28
CA TYR A 223 0.29 9.77 -26.23
C TYR A 223 -0.95 9.23 -25.50
N PRO A 224 -2.02 10.02 -25.32
CA PRO A 224 -3.17 9.54 -24.55
C PRO A 224 -3.93 8.44 -25.29
N ASP A 225 -4.26 7.36 -24.58
CA ASP A 225 -5.29 6.41 -24.99
C ASP A 225 -6.70 7.00 -24.80
N ALA A 226 -7.75 6.18 -25.02
CA ALA A 226 -9.14 6.61 -24.87
C ALA A 226 -9.50 7.08 -23.43
N ASN A 227 -8.72 6.67 -22.43
CA ASN A 227 -8.92 7.06 -21.04
C ASN A 227 -8.01 8.21 -20.60
N GLY A 228 -7.08 8.65 -21.47
CA GLY A 228 -6.15 9.77 -21.27
C GLY A 228 -4.79 9.37 -20.67
N TYR A 229 -4.48 8.07 -20.62
CA TYR A 229 -3.21 7.56 -20.09
C TYR A 229 -2.27 7.10 -21.22
N TYR A 230 -0.95 7.10 -20.98
CA TYR A 230 0.01 6.55 -21.94
C TYR A 230 0.19 5.05 -21.76
N THR A 231 -0.50 4.26 -22.56
CA THR A 231 -0.57 2.79 -22.40
C THR A 231 -0.33 2.08 -23.72
N LYS A 232 -0.40 0.75 -23.73
CA LYS A 232 -0.37 -0.04 -24.97
C LYS A 232 -1.53 0.26 -25.93
N ASN A 233 -2.61 0.87 -25.43
CA ASN A 233 -3.76 1.26 -26.24
C ASN A 233 -3.60 2.66 -26.86
N SER A 234 -2.50 3.35 -26.57
CA SER A 234 -2.15 4.63 -27.19
C SER A 234 -1.70 4.46 -28.64
N SER A 235 -1.64 5.58 -29.38
CA SER A 235 -1.13 5.61 -30.75
C SER A 235 -0.19 6.80 -30.97
N PRO A 236 1.14 6.60 -31.00
CA PRO A 236 1.86 5.33 -30.80
C PRO A 236 1.62 4.68 -29.43
N ALA A 237 1.68 3.35 -29.38
CA ALA A 237 1.52 2.59 -28.15
C ALA A 237 2.75 2.74 -27.23
N ALA A 238 2.52 2.88 -25.93
CA ALA A 238 3.58 2.73 -24.93
C ALA A 238 3.92 1.24 -24.79
N GLY A 239 5.20 0.88 -24.95
CA GLY A 239 5.66 -0.41 -24.44
C GLY A 239 5.66 -0.41 -22.92
N ALA A 240 5.42 -1.54 -22.26
CA ALA A 240 5.41 -1.59 -20.79
C ALA A 240 6.73 -1.17 -20.13
N THR A 241 7.86 -1.27 -20.82
CA THR A 241 9.19 -0.79 -20.38
C THR A 241 9.39 0.72 -20.53
N THR A 242 8.39 1.43 -21.03
CA THR A 242 8.42 2.88 -21.14
C THR A 242 8.44 3.48 -19.73
N PRO A 243 9.42 4.34 -19.38
CA PRO A 243 9.57 4.86 -18.01
C PRO A 243 8.32 5.57 -17.47
N ASN A 244 7.53 6.17 -18.36
CA ASN A 244 6.28 6.88 -18.08
C ASN A 244 5.04 6.09 -18.54
N TYR A 245 5.10 4.75 -18.56
CA TYR A 245 3.90 3.93 -18.79
C TYR A 245 2.83 4.26 -17.74
N TYR A 246 1.59 4.40 -18.19
CA TYR A 246 0.43 4.84 -17.43
C TYR A 246 0.47 6.31 -16.94
N GLU A 247 1.33 7.15 -17.52
CA GLU A 247 1.29 8.60 -17.28
C GLU A 247 -0.06 9.19 -17.67
N TRP A 248 -0.59 10.06 -16.82
CA TRP A 248 -1.74 10.90 -17.15
C TRP A 248 -1.31 12.03 -18.08
N CYS A 249 -1.55 11.88 -19.38
CA CYS A 249 -0.98 12.77 -20.40
C CYS A 249 -1.43 14.22 -20.32
N ALA A 250 -2.55 14.52 -19.65
CA ALA A 250 -2.96 15.92 -19.48
C ALA A 250 -2.07 16.69 -18.51
N ASP A 251 -1.27 16.00 -17.69
CA ASP A 251 -0.26 16.60 -16.80
C ASP A 251 1.16 16.57 -17.40
N HIS A 252 1.33 16.06 -18.63
CA HIS A 252 2.65 15.93 -19.25
C HIS A 252 3.35 17.29 -19.43
N ASN A 253 4.60 17.40 -18.96
CA ASN A 253 5.38 18.66 -18.85
C ASN A 253 4.80 19.72 -17.89
N HIS A 254 3.76 19.44 -17.11
CA HIS A 254 3.24 20.40 -16.14
C HIS A 254 4.18 20.48 -14.93
N PRO A 255 4.74 21.67 -14.62
CA PRO A 255 5.70 21.80 -13.54
C PRO A 255 5.04 21.73 -12.17
N LEU A 256 5.62 20.97 -11.24
CA LEU A 256 5.29 21.06 -9.81
C LEU A 256 6.07 22.20 -9.14
N GLU A 257 7.36 22.31 -9.45
CA GLU A 257 8.27 23.18 -8.73
C GLU A 257 8.35 24.59 -9.29
N THR A 258 8.32 25.59 -8.40
CA THR A 258 8.56 26.99 -8.77
C THR A 258 9.99 27.17 -9.27
N ASN A 259 10.98 26.66 -8.53
CA ASN A 259 12.42 26.79 -8.83
C ASN A 259 13.13 25.44 -8.65
N PRO A 260 13.01 24.49 -9.59
CA PRO A 260 13.69 23.20 -9.49
C PRO A 260 15.21 23.35 -9.59
N VAL A 261 15.93 22.42 -8.96
CA VAL A 261 17.41 22.34 -9.03
C VAL A 261 17.93 21.41 -10.13
N GLY A 262 17.06 20.57 -10.71
CA GLY A 262 17.40 19.57 -11.71
C GLY A 262 16.81 19.83 -13.11
N GLU A 263 16.86 18.81 -13.96
CA GLU A 263 16.49 18.87 -15.39
C GLU A 263 14.99 18.61 -15.63
N MET A 264 14.16 19.63 -15.38
CA MET A 264 12.70 19.51 -15.32
C MET A 264 11.96 20.84 -15.54
N ALA A 265 10.65 20.78 -15.73
CA ALA A 265 9.82 21.96 -15.93
C ALA A 265 9.80 22.85 -14.65
N LYS A 266 9.79 24.17 -14.85
CA LYS A 266 9.79 25.19 -13.77
C LYS A 266 8.53 26.06 -13.81
N GLY A 267 8.25 26.76 -12.72
CA GLY A 267 7.12 27.70 -12.62
C GLY A 267 5.84 27.07 -12.07
N GLY A 268 5.96 25.89 -11.46
CA GLY A 268 4.87 25.25 -10.72
C GLY A 268 4.56 25.94 -9.39
N PRO A 269 3.49 25.51 -8.71
CA PRO A 269 2.98 26.17 -7.51
C PRO A 269 3.76 25.85 -6.23
N ALA A 270 4.65 24.85 -6.23
CA ALA A 270 5.30 24.37 -5.01
C ALA A 270 6.77 24.78 -4.92
N THR A 271 7.21 25.19 -3.73
CA THR A 271 8.63 25.21 -3.35
C THR A 271 8.88 23.96 -2.51
N GLN A 272 9.84 23.13 -2.91
CA GLN A 272 10.19 21.94 -2.12
C GLN A 272 10.76 22.33 -0.77
N PHE A 273 10.49 21.50 0.25
CA PHE A 273 11.03 21.72 1.57
C PHE A 273 12.55 21.51 1.57
N ASP A 274 13.25 22.17 2.50
CA ASP A 274 14.68 21.91 2.70
C ASP A 274 14.85 20.55 3.38
N PRO A 275 15.45 19.55 2.71
CA PRO A 275 15.61 18.21 3.26
C PRO A 275 16.49 18.17 4.51
N LEU A 276 17.32 19.19 4.76
CA LEU A 276 18.11 19.31 5.99
C LEU A 276 17.26 19.62 7.23
N VAL A 277 16.00 20.02 7.04
CA VAL A 277 15.05 20.26 8.14
C VAL A 277 14.33 18.98 8.55
N ALA A 278 14.28 17.97 7.68
CA ALA A 278 13.63 16.70 8.01
C ALA A 278 14.48 15.85 8.96
N THR A 279 13.87 15.39 10.04
CA THR A 279 14.50 14.50 11.02
C THR A 279 14.71 13.08 10.47
N ASN A 280 13.80 12.61 9.61
CA ASN A 280 13.84 11.29 8.99
C ASN A 280 13.23 11.33 7.59
N GLY A 281 13.80 10.56 6.66
CA GLY A 281 13.33 10.45 5.29
C GLY A 281 13.31 9.02 4.76
N LEU A 282 12.98 8.00 5.57
CA LEU A 282 13.06 6.56 5.20
C LEU A 282 12.56 6.24 3.78
N TRP A 283 11.47 6.88 3.31
CA TRP A 283 10.90 6.71 1.97
C TRP A 283 11.14 7.89 1.01
N TYR A 284 11.86 8.93 1.42
CA TYR A 284 12.08 10.12 0.60
C TYR A 284 13.40 10.05 -0.17
N ASN A 285 13.30 10.05 -1.50
CA ASN A 285 14.44 10.01 -2.41
C ASN A 285 15.02 11.40 -2.79
N GLY A 286 14.58 12.46 -2.11
CA GLY A 286 15.06 13.82 -2.35
C GLY A 286 14.24 14.62 -3.35
N THR A 287 13.26 13.99 -4.00
CA THR A 287 12.35 14.64 -4.96
C THR A 287 10.95 14.00 -4.87
N PRO A 288 9.89 14.70 -5.28
CA PRO A 288 8.54 14.14 -5.31
C PRO A 288 8.25 13.26 -6.54
N TYR A 289 9.17 13.17 -7.51
CA TYR A 289 8.92 12.52 -8.80
C TYR A 289 9.07 11.00 -8.70
N LEU A 290 8.28 10.32 -9.54
CA LEU A 290 8.22 8.88 -9.63
C LEU A 290 9.35 8.34 -10.53
N GLY A 291 10.13 7.42 -9.96
CA GLY A 291 11.07 6.58 -10.66
C GLY A 291 12.51 7.08 -10.72
N PRO A 292 13.47 6.15 -10.93
CA PRO A 292 14.89 6.41 -10.80
C PRO A 292 15.43 7.43 -11.80
N ASP A 293 14.86 7.49 -13.01
CA ASP A 293 15.23 8.48 -14.03
C ASP A 293 14.89 9.89 -13.57
N ALA A 294 13.63 10.11 -13.15
CA ALA A 294 13.17 11.41 -12.68
C ALA A 294 13.94 11.82 -11.42
N VAL A 295 14.05 10.94 -10.41
CA VAL A 295 14.84 11.22 -9.21
C VAL A 295 16.30 11.55 -9.55
N GLY A 296 16.93 10.80 -10.45
CA GLY A 296 18.32 11.01 -10.87
C GLY A 296 18.55 12.39 -11.51
N ARG A 297 17.66 12.79 -12.42
CA ARG A 297 17.69 14.11 -13.09
C ARG A 297 17.37 15.26 -12.15
N ASN A 298 16.49 15.02 -11.18
CA ASN A 298 15.82 16.08 -10.43
C ASN A 298 16.47 16.36 -9.07
N ARG A 299 17.07 15.34 -8.44
CA ARG A 299 17.69 15.50 -7.12
C ARG A 299 18.90 16.44 -7.18
N GLY A 300 19.70 16.35 -8.23
CA GLY A 300 20.94 17.13 -8.36
C GLY A 300 21.84 16.99 -7.12
N ASN A 301 22.33 18.12 -6.61
CA ASN A 301 23.15 18.20 -5.39
C ASN A 301 22.32 18.32 -4.10
N THR A 302 21.00 18.14 -4.16
CA THR A 302 20.13 18.22 -2.98
C THR A 302 20.54 17.16 -1.97
N PRO A 303 20.90 17.55 -0.73
CA PRO A 303 21.23 16.58 0.30
C PRO A 303 20.00 15.77 0.67
N LEU A 304 20.20 14.53 1.11
CA LEU A 304 19.12 13.71 1.63
C LEU A 304 19.00 13.86 3.16
N PRO A 305 17.80 13.71 3.73
CA PRO A 305 17.61 13.64 5.18
C PRO A 305 18.39 12.47 5.81
N VAL A 306 18.57 12.50 7.13
CA VAL A 306 19.15 11.36 7.85
C VAL A 306 18.26 10.12 7.68
N GLY A 307 18.88 8.95 7.43
CA GLY A 307 18.17 7.68 7.25
C GLY A 307 17.41 7.55 5.93
N SER A 308 17.60 8.48 5.00
CA SER A 308 16.85 8.58 3.76
C SER A 308 16.88 7.32 2.89
N ALA A 309 15.77 7.04 2.22
CA ALA A 309 15.66 6.04 1.14
C ALA A 309 16.06 4.61 1.55
N SER A 310 16.09 4.31 2.85
CA SER A 310 16.35 2.94 3.35
C SER A 310 15.17 2.00 3.11
N GLN A 311 13.96 2.54 3.01
CA GLN A 311 12.73 1.81 2.70
C GLN A 311 12.11 2.21 1.35
N ASN A 312 12.86 2.93 0.52
CA ASN A 312 12.51 3.28 -0.85
C ASN A 312 13.83 3.48 -1.60
N PRO A 313 14.57 2.40 -1.94
CA PRO A 313 15.87 2.52 -2.58
C PRO A 313 15.80 3.33 -3.87
N PHE A 314 16.90 3.97 -4.25
CA PHE A 314 16.97 4.80 -5.46
C PHE A 314 16.49 4.07 -6.72
N ALA A 315 16.74 2.77 -6.85
CA ALA A 315 16.30 1.99 -8.00
C ALA A 315 14.78 1.81 -8.08
N GLU A 316 14.08 1.84 -6.95
CA GLU A 316 12.62 1.86 -6.85
C GLU A 316 12.12 3.28 -7.06
N SER A 317 12.52 4.23 -6.22
CA SER A 317 12.08 5.63 -6.32
C SER A 317 10.55 5.76 -6.44
N GLY A 318 9.82 5.01 -5.62
CA GLY A 318 8.37 5.06 -5.53
C GLY A 318 7.86 6.33 -4.82
N ILE A 319 6.57 6.59 -4.94
CA ILE A 319 5.85 7.61 -4.14
C ILE A 319 5.17 6.90 -2.99
N ALA A 320 5.55 7.24 -1.76
CA ALA A 320 5.02 6.61 -0.56
C ALA A 320 3.79 7.38 -0.02
N PHE A 321 2.69 6.67 0.20
CA PHE A 321 1.46 7.16 0.81
C PHE A 321 1.29 6.54 2.19
N MET A 322 1.01 7.37 3.20
CA MET A 322 0.76 6.87 4.55
C MET A 322 -0.60 6.19 4.60
N TRP A 323 -0.66 4.94 5.00
CA TRP A 323 -1.89 4.21 5.25
C TRP A 323 -2.00 4.01 6.74
N HIS A 324 -3.01 4.60 7.38
CA HIS A 324 -3.01 4.69 8.84
C HIS A 324 -4.39 4.86 9.46
N SER A 325 -4.49 4.59 10.76
CA SER A 325 -5.67 4.92 11.54
C SER A 325 -5.84 6.44 11.73
N HIS A 326 -7.07 6.93 11.52
CA HIS A 326 -7.51 8.29 11.86
C HIS A 326 -7.82 8.48 13.34
N ASN A 327 -7.67 7.43 14.16
CA ASN A 327 -7.52 7.61 15.59
C ASN A 327 -6.03 7.78 15.90
N GLU A 328 -5.59 9.02 16.13
CA GLU A 328 -4.17 9.40 16.24
C GLU A 328 -3.40 8.66 17.35
N ARG A 329 -4.09 8.12 18.37
CA ARG A 329 -3.42 7.28 19.37
C ARG A 329 -2.90 5.97 18.77
N GLU A 330 -3.56 5.48 17.73
CA GLU A 330 -3.29 4.19 17.11
C GLU A 330 -2.10 4.22 16.15
N ILE A 331 -1.58 5.40 15.81
CA ILE A 331 -0.32 5.57 15.05
C ILE A 331 0.89 5.73 15.97
N THR A 332 0.78 5.19 17.18
CA THR A 332 1.87 5.14 18.17
C THR A 332 2.09 3.72 18.64
N THR A 333 3.30 3.43 19.10
CA THR A 333 3.61 2.18 19.82
C THR A 333 4.03 2.54 21.23
N ASN A 334 3.20 2.13 22.19
CA ASN A 334 3.36 2.50 23.59
C ASN A 334 3.49 4.03 23.78
N ASP A 335 2.58 4.78 23.13
CA ASP A 335 2.50 6.24 23.14
C ASP A 335 3.71 6.96 22.49
N VAL A 336 4.54 6.26 21.70
CA VAL A 336 5.64 6.84 20.92
C VAL A 336 5.31 6.86 19.43
N PHE A 337 5.43 8.03 18.80
CA PHE A 337 5.24 8.26 17.36
C PHE A 337 6.58 8.34 16.61
N PRO A 338 6.69 7.86 15.35
CA PRO A 338 5.69 7.05 14.64
C PRO A 338 5.68 5.61 15.15
N GLY A 339 4.53 4.96 15.09
CA GLY A 339 4.36 3.57 15.49
C GLY A 339 3.00 3.03 15.07
N GLY A 340 2.63 1.87 15.60
CA GLY A 340 1.24 1.47 15.65
C GLY A 340 0.67 0.95 14.32
N MET A 341 -0.63 1.18 14.11
CA MET A 341 -1.37 0.97 12.85
C MET A 341 -1.07 2.10 11.85
N LEU A 342 0.20 2.19 11.47
CA LEU A 342 0.70 2.99 10.38
C LEU A 342 1.47 2.04 9.46
N GLN A 343 1.30 2.17 8.16
CA GLN A 343 2.16 1.57 7.15
C GLN A 343 2.32 2.57 6.00
N MET A 344 3.23 2.28 5.06
CA MET A 344 3.32 3.04 3.82
C MET A 344 2.90 2.14 2.67
N MET A 345 2.08 2.64 1.75
CA MET A 345 1.89 2.04 0.44
C MET A 345 2.78 2.77 -0.55
N LEU A 346 3.55 2.01 -1.33
CA LEU A 346 4.41 2.59 -2.35
C LEU A 346 3.78 2.43 -3.73
N VAL A 347 3.64 3.56 -4.43
CA VAL A 347 3.42 3.54 -5.87
C VAL A 347 4.78 3.54 -6.56
N ASP A 348 5.14 2.43 -7.18
CA ASP A 348 6.44 2.24 -7.82
C ASP A 348 6.40 2.58 -9.31
N PRO A 349 7.53 3.02 -9.90
CA PRO A 349 7.55 3.29 -11.32
C PRO A 349 7.35 1.98 -12.10
N PRO A 350 6.85 2.05 -13.34
CA PRO A 350 6.74 0.89 -14.21
C PRO A 350 8.05 0.10 -14.37
N VAL A 351 9.21 0.72 -14.21
CA VAL A 351 10.50 0.03 -14.37
C VAL A 351 10.94 -0.79 -13.14
N TRP A 352 10.23 -0.69 -12.02
CA TRP A 352 10.55 -1.41 -10.79
C TRP A 352 9.81 -2.74 -10.73
N TYR A 353 10.52 -3.77 -10.27
CA TYR A 353 9.94 -5.09 -10.02
C TYR A 353 9.46 -5.19 -8.57
N ILE A 354 8.17 -5.41 -8.41
CA ILE A 354 7.54 -5.65 -7.10
C ILE A 354 7.59 -7.16 -6.82
N ASP A 355 8.36 -7.55 -5.80
CA ASP A 355 8.46 -8.93 -5.35
C ASP A 355 7.40 -9.26 -4.29
N GLU A 356 6.40 -10.05 -4.67
CA GLU A 356 5.32 -10.50 -3.77
C GLU A 356 5.47 -11.98 -3.36
N THR A 357 6.66 -12.57 -3.55
CA THR A 357 6.88 -14.01 -3.24
C THR A 357 7.09 -14.32 -1.76
N LEU A 358 7.14 -13.32 -0.88
CA LEU A 358 7.54 -13.45 0.52
C LEU A 358 6.46 -13.04 1.52
#